data_AF-A0A7W6NJM4-F1
#
_entry.id   AF-A0A7W6NJM4-F1
#
_cell.length_a   1.000
_cell.length_b   1.000
_cell.length_c   1.000
_cell.angle_alpha   90.00
_cell.angle_beta   90.00
_cell.angle_gamma   90.00
#
_symmetry.space_group_name_H-M   'P 1'
#
loop_
_entity.id
_entity.type
_entity.pdbx_description
1 polymer ?
#
loop_
_entity_poly.entity_id
_entity_poly.type
_entity_poly.pdbx_seq_one_letter_code
_entity_poly.pdbx_strand_id
1 'polypeptide(L)'
;MSENRLEKSEMSSVEFASTALKRHVAPRDCADSVKERIRIAARKLGWSFSRTKDVWYADPRVSIDADELRAIEDAARVRYAREQFHSIDELIAEAEALLAGPEADFYRPLVTGFRAVISALHRT
;
A
#
# COMPACT_ATOMS: atom_id res chain seq x y z
N MET A 1 0.22 -37.93 10.71
CA MET A 1 -1.01 -37.34 10.12
C MET A 1 -1.46 -36.24 11.09
N SER A 2 -0.71 -35.14 11.24
CA SER A 2 -0.60 -33.93 10.40
C SER A 2 -1.78 -32.95 10.49
N GLU A 3 -2.32 -32.70 11.70
CA GLU A 3 -3.23 -31.55 11.92
C GLU A 3 -2.53 -30.28 12.45
N ASN A 4 -1.33 -30.36 13.05
CA ASN A 4 -0.68 -29.21 13.71
C ASN A 4 0.23 -28.32 12.81
N ARG A 5 0.08 -28.33 11.48
CA ARG A 5 0.87 -27.46 10.58
C ARG A 5 0.05 -26.41 9.82
N LEU A 6 -1.28 -26.41 9.95
CA LEU A 6 -2.15 -25.41 9.32
C LEU A 6 -2.34 -24.14 10.18
N GLU A 7 -2.01 -24.18 11.47
CA GLU A 7 -2.11 -23.02 12.38
C GLU A 7 -1.13 -21.87 12.09
N LYS A 8 -0.29 -21.96 11.05
CA LYS A 8 0.85 -21.06 10.83
C LYS A 8 0.63 -19.95 9.79
N SER A 9 -0.60 -19.67 9.33
CA SER A 9 -0.78 -18.57 8.36
C SER A 9 -2.19 -17.94 8.26
N GLU A 10 -3.19 -18.34 9.04
CA GLU A 10 -4.48 -17.61 9.03
C GLU A 10 -4.37 -16.42 9.99
N MET A 11 -3.93 -15.28 9.46
CA MET A 11 -4.03 -14.01 10.18
C MET A 11 -5.51 -13.74 10.46
N SER A 12 -5.88 -13.51 11.72
CA SER A 12 -7.25 -13.16 12.07
C SER A 12 -7.68 -11.91 11.30
N SER A 13 -8.94 -11.83 10.86
CA SER A 13 -9.47 -10.66 10.14
C SER A 13 -9.22 -9.34 10.89
N VAL A 14 -9.21 -9.41 12.23
CA VAL A 14 -8.92 -8.30 13.13
C VAL A 14 -7.44 -7.91 13.12
N GLU A 15 -6.53 -8.88 13.06
CA GLU A 15 -5.09 -8.64 12.95
C GLU A 15 -4.72 -8.05 11.59
N PHE A 16 -5.37 -8.56 10.53
CA PHE A 16 -5.27 -7.98 9.19
C PHE A 16 -5.75 -6.53 9.19
N ALA A 17 -6.94 -6.27 9.73
CA ALA A 17 -7.50 -4.93 9.84
C ALA A 17 -6.58 -3.98 10.64
N SER A 18 -6.06 -4.44 11.78
CA SER A 18 -5.09 -3.68 12.59
C SER A 18 -3.85 -3.31 11.79
N THR A 19 -3.32 -4.26 11.01
CA THR A 19 -2.13 -4.05 10.17
C THR A 19 -2.42 -3.07 9.04
N ALA A 20 -3.54 -3.27 8.33
CA ALA A 20 -3.96 -2.40 7.23
C ALA A 20 -4.19 -0.96 7.70
N LEU A 21 -4.83 -0.78 8.87
CA LEU A 21 -5.02 0.52 9.49
C LEU A 21 -3.68 1.23 9.75
N LYS A 22 -2.73 0.51 10.35
CA LYS A 22 -1.43 1.07 10.76
C LYS A 22 -0.48 1.33 9.60
N ARG A 23 -0.55 0.55 8.53
CA ARG A 23 0.42 0.61 7.42
C ARG A 23 -0.09 1.40 6.23
N HIS A 24 -1.38 1.32 5.93
CA HIS A 24 -1.91 1.83 4.66
C HIS A 24 -2.97 2.91 4.86
N VAL A 25 -3.87 2.76 5.84
CA VAL A 25 -4.94 3.75 6.06
C VAL A 25 -4.41 5.00 6.77
N ALA A 26 -3.67 4.83 7.86
CA ALA A 26 -3.05 5.93 8.61
C ALA A 26 -1.62 5.54 9.01
N PRO A 27 -0.63 5.64 8.11
CA PRO A 27 0.76 5.29 8.39
C PRO A 27 1.41 6.27 9.37
N ARG A 28 2.68 6.03 9.73
CA ARG A 28 3.39 6.88 10.73
C ARG A 28 3.69 8.29 10.22
N ASP A 29 3.76 8.46 8.90
CA ASP A 29 3.98 9.72 8.20
C ASP A 29 2.79 10.70 8.33
N CYS A 30 1.58 10.20 8.57
CA CYS A 30 0.39 11.06 8.54
C CYS A 30 0.15 11.87 9.83
N ALA A 31 0.76 11.49 10.95
CA ALA A 31 0.75 12.25 12.21
C ALA A 31 1.73 11.66 13.24
N ASP A 32 2.27 12.53 14.10
CA ASP A 32 3.24 12.15 15.14
C ASP A 32 2.64 11.28 16.25
N SER A 33 1.37 11.52 16.61
CA SER A 33 0.71 10.81 17.71
C SER A 33 -0.18 9.67 17.22
N VAL A 34 -0.14 8.53 17.91
CA VAL A 34 -1.03 7.39 17.64
C VAL A 34 -2.50 7.79 17.75
N LYS A 35 -2.84 8.65 18.71
CA LYS A 35 -4.21 9.13 18.91
C LYS A 35 -4.72 9.88 17.68
N GLU A 36 -3.89 10.73 17.07
CA GLU A 36 -4.28 11.46 15.86
C GLU A 36 -4.38 10.54 14.65
N ARG A 37 -3.48 9.56 14.51
CA ARG A 37 -3.58 8.53 13.47
C ARG A 37 -4.88 7.72 13.55
N ILE A 38 -5.31 7.37 14.76
CA ILE A 38 -6.62 6.71 14.99
C ILE A 38 -7.76 7.63 14.57
N ARG A 39 -7.70 8.94 14.86
CA ARG A 39 -8.71 9.91 14.39
C ARG A 39 -8.74 10.02 12.86
N ILE A 40 -7.58 10.04 12.21
CA ILE A 40 -7.46 10.06 10.76
C ILE A 40 -8.09 8.80 10.15
N ALA A 41 -7.75 7.63 10.67
CA ALA A 41 -8.34 6.36 10.24
C ALA A 41 -9.86 6.34 10.44
N ALA A 42 -10.35 6.81 11.60
CA ALA A 42 -11.77 6.89 11.90
C ALA A 42 -12.51 7.77 10.89
N ARG A 43 -11.96 8.96 10.56
CA ARG A 43 -12.53 9.85 9.55
C ARG A 43 -12.54 9.23 8.15
N LYS A 44 -11.46 8.54 7.75
CA LYS A 44 -11.36 7.89 6.43
C LYS A 44 -12.37 6.76 6.26
N LEU A 45 -12.65 6.02 7.33
CA LEU A 45 -13.58 4.88 7.31
C LEU A 45 -15.01 5.26 7.70
N GLY A 46 -15.25 6.49 8.16
CA GLY A 46 -16.54 6.90 8.71
C GLY A 46 -16.88 6.22 10.05
N TRP A 47 -15.88 5.70 10.75
CA TRP A 47 -16.05 4.96 12.00
C TRP A 47 -15.97 5.87 13.23
N SER A 48 -16.51 5.38 14.36
CA SER A 48 -16.27 6.04 15.65
C SER A 48 -14.81 5.87 16.08
N PHE A 49 -14.32 6.83 16.87
CA PHE A 49 -12.96 6.76 17.41
C PHE A 49 -12.74 5.48 18.25
N SER A 50 -13.69 5.11 19.10
CA SER A 50 -13.59 3.91 19.94
C SER A 50 -13.53 2.63 19.11
N ARG A 51 -14.44 2.46 18.13
CA ARG A 51 -14.42 1.33 17.19
C ARG A 51 -13.07 1.21 16.51
N THR A 52 -12.57 2.33 15.97
CA THR A 52 -11.30 2.38 15.25
C THR A 52 -10.14 2.06 16.18
N LYS A 53 -10.14 2.57 17.42
CA LYS A 53 -9.13 2.27 18.43
C LYS A 53 -9.11 0.77 18.78
N ASP A 54 -10.26 0.15 18.94
CA ASP A 54 -10.34 -1.25 19.34
C ASP A 54 -9.82 -2.16 18.21
N VAL A 55 -10.17 -1.87 16.94
CA VAL A 55 -9.59 -2.54 15.76
C VAL A 55 -8.10 -2.23 15.62
N TRP A 56 -7.69 -0.99 15.87
CA TRP A 56 -6.30 -0.56 15.82
C TRP A 56 -5.40 -1.38 16.75
N TYR A 57 -5.90 -1.74 17.93
CA TYR A 57 -5.18 -2.58 18.89
C TYR A 57 -5.46 -4.08 18.74
N ALA A 58 -6.24 -4.47 17.74
CA ALA A 58 -6.69 -5.84 17.55
C ALA A 58 -7.33 -6.43 18.82
N ASP A 59 -8.24 -5.66 19.44
CA ASP A 59 -8.94 -6.12 20.65
C ASP A 59 -9.63 -7.46 20.37
N PRO A 60 -9.38 -8.52 21.18
CA PRO A 60 -9.92 -9.86 20.92
C PRO A 60 -11.45 -9.92 21.02
N ARG A 61 -12.12 -8.91 21.60
CA ARG A 61 -13.58 -8.85 21.70
C ARG A 61 -14.26 -8.29 20.46
N VAL A 62 -13.46 -7.74 19.55
CA VAL A 62 -13.95 -7.13 18.32
C VAL A 62 -14.03 -8.19 17.22
N SER A 63 -15.16 -8.24 16.53
CA SER A 63 -15.29 -8.89 15.22
C SER A 63 -15.27 -7.83 14.11
N ILE A 64 -14.78 -8.19 12.93
CA ILE A 64 -14.84 -7.39 11.70
C ILE A 64 -15.77 -8.12 10.75
N ASP A 65 -16.80 -7.45 10.26
CA ASP A 65 -17.66 -8.01 9.21
C ASP A 65 -17.05 -7.81 7.80
N ALA A 66 -17.67 -8.43 6.80
CA ALA A 66 -17.16 -8.41 5.43
C ALA A 66 -17.20 -7.00 4.79
N ASP A 67 -18.16 -6.16 5.16
CA ASP A 67 -18.30 -4.82 4.58
C ASP A 67 -17.30 -3.86 5.24
N GLU A 68 -17.08 -3.98 6.54
CA GLU A 68 -16.00 -3.31 7.26
C GLU A 68 -14.63 -3.67 6.68
N LEU A 69 -14.40 -4.95 6.35
CA LEU A 69 -13.16 -5.41 5.74
C LEU A 69 -12.95 -4.78 4.36
N ARG A 70 -13.99 -4.76 3.51
CA ARG A 70 -13.94 -4.10 2.19
C ARG A 70 -13.64 -2.61 2.32
N ALA A 71 -14.27 -1.91 3.27
CA ALA A 71 -14.01 -0.49 3.50
C ALA A 71 -12.54 -0.21 3.89
N ILE A 72 -11.95 -1.10 4.70
CA ILE A 72 -10.53 -1.03 5.04
C ILE A 72 -9.66 -1.27 3.81
N GLU A 73 -9.97 -2.29 3.01
CA GLU A 73 -9.23 -2.61 1.79
C GLU A 73 -9.27 -1.47 0.77
N ASP A 74 -10.43 -0.87 0.55
CA ASP A 74 -10.58 0.26 -0.38
C ASP A 74 -9.77 1.47 0.10
N ALA A 75 -9.87 1.82 1.39
CA ALA A 75 -9.09 2.91 1.97
C ALA A 75 -7.58 2.65 1.91
N ALA A 76 -7.15 1.39 2.07
CA ALA A 76 -5.75 0.97 1.98
C ALA A 76 -5.24 0.99 0.54
N ARG A 77 -6.03 0.47 -0.43
CA ARG A 77 -5.69 0.41 -1.86
C ARG A 77 -5.46 1.79 -2.45
N VAL A 78 -6.29 2.79 -2.10
CA VAL A 78 -6.12 4.17 -2.57
C VAL A 78 -4.75 4.73 -2.21
N ARG A 79 -4.24 4.41 -1.00
CA ARG A 79 -2.92 4.85 -0.56
C ARG A 79 -1.80 4.03 -1.19
N TYR A 80 -1.93 2.71 -1.19
CA TYR A 80 -0.94 1.82 -1.84
C TYR A 80 -0.73 2.18 -3.31
N ALA A 81 -1.82 2.38 -4.07
CA ALA A 81 -1.72 2.80 -5.46
C ALA A 81 -0.98 4.14 -5.61
N ARG A 82 -1.28 5.13 -4.76
CA ARG A 82 -0.61 6.44 -4.78
C ARG A 82 0.88 6.34 -4.48
N GLU A 83 1.28 5.52 -3.50
CA GLU A 83 2.68 5.29 -3.14
C GLU A 83 3.45 4.61 -4.30
N GLN A 84 2.84 3.62 -4.94
CA GLN A 84 3.43 2.96 -6.11
C GLN A 84 3.59 3.92 -7.29
N PHE A 85 2.61 4.78 -7.57
CA PHE A 85 2.72 5.78 -8.64
C PHE A 85 3.85 6.78 -8.37
N HIS A 86 3.94 7.30 -7.14
CA HIS A 86 5.03 8.21 -6.78
C HIS A 86 6.42 7.57 -6.96
N SER A 87 6.57 6.30 -6.57
CA SER A 87 7.84 5.58 -6.75
C SER A 87 8.17 5.34 -8.23
N ILE A 88 7.17 5.04 -9.05
CA ILE A 88 7.35 4.87 -10.51
C ILE A 88 7.76 6.21 -11.14
N ASP A 89 7.11 7.31 -10.76
CA ASP A 89 7.43 8.64 -11.27
C ASP A 89 8.87 9.07 -10.91
N GLU A 90 9.33 8.77 -9.69
CA GLU A 90 10.74 9.00 -9.29
C GLU A 90 11.72 8.19 -10.15
N LEU A 91 11.43 6.90 -10.38
CA LEU A 91 12.27 6.06 -11.23
C LEU A 91 12.29 6.53 -12.70
N ILE A 92 11.16 7.02 -13.20
CA ILE A 92 11.07 7.61 -14.54
C ILE A 92 11.90 8.90 -14.59
N ALA A 93 11.76 9.78 -13.60
CA ALA A 93 12.51 11.03 -13.54
C ALA A 93 14.03 10.80 -13.46
N GLU A 94 14.47 9.78 -12.70
CA GLU A 94 15.87 9.36 -12.64
C GLU A 94 16.36 8.82 -14.00
N ALA A 95 15.56 7.98 -14.65
CA ALA A 95 15.87 7.49 -16.00
C ALA A 95 15.93 8.63 -17.03
N GLU A 96 15.02 9.60 -16.96
CA GLU A 96 15.02 10.79 -17.82
C GLU A 96 16.26 11.65 -17.58
N ALA A 97 16.68 11.84 -16.33
CA ALA A 97 17.88 12.59 -15.98
C ALA A 97 19.16 11.93 -16.51
N LEU A 98 19.27 10.59 -16.39
CA LEU A 98 20.36 9.81 -17.00
C LEU A 98 20.38 9.95 -18.52
N LEU A 99 19.20 10.09 -19.14
CA LEU A 99 19.07 10.21 -20.60
C LEU A 99 19.22 11.64 -21.13
N ALA A 100 19.14 12.66 -20.27
CA ALA A 100 19.20 14.07 -20.66
C ALA A 100 20.58 14.71 -20.50
N GLY A 101 21.57 13.99 -19.97
CA GLY A 101 22.95 14.47 -19.81
C GLY A 101 23.74 14.59 -21.14
N PRO A 102 24.98 15.10 -21.14
CA PRO A 102 25.85 15.22 -22.33
C PRO A 102 26.12 13.89 -23.07
N GLU A 103 25.84 12.77 -22.39
CA GLU A 103 25.93 11.40 -22.89
C GLU A 103 24.59 10.88 -23.45
N ALA A 104 23.58 11.74 -23.61
CA ALA A 104 22.27 11.40 -24.19
C ALA A 104 22.40 10.68 -25.54
N ASP A 105 23.38 11.10 -26.36
CA ASP A 105 23.69 10.46 -27.64
C ASP A 105 24.40 9.10 -27.48
N PHE A 106 25.11 8.88 -26.38
CA PHE A 106 25.75 7.60 -26.04
C PHE A 106 24.72 6.55 -25.60
N TYR A 107 23.71 6.92 -24.80
CA TYR A 107 22.68 5.98 -24.32
C TYR A 107 21.43 5.92 -25.21
N ARG A 108 21.27 6.85 -26.17
CA ARG A 108 20.15 6.89 -27.12
C ARG A 108 19.86 5.55 -27.81
N PRO A 109 20.86 4.83 -28.35
CA PRO A 109 20.63 3.55 -29.01
C PRO A 109 20.12 2.47 -28.06
N LEU A 110 20.67 2.43 -26.83
CA LEU A 110 20.29 1.48 -25.78
C LEU A 110 18.83 1.67 -25.36
N VAL A 111 18.42 2.92 -25.11
CA VAL A 111 17.05 3.24 -24.69
C VAL A 111 16.05 3.09 -25.83
N THR A 112 16.44 3.40 -27.05
CA THR A 112 15.62 3.12 -28.23
C THR A 112 15.36 1.62 -28.37
N GLY A 113 16.39 0.79 -28.15
CA GLY A 113 16.26 -0.67 -28.13
C GLY A 113 15.31 -1.16 -27.02
N PHE A 114 15.48 -0.67 -25.79
CA PHE A 114 14.61 -1.03 -24.67
C PHE A 114 13.14 -0.62 -24.92
N ARG A 115 12.89 0.58 -25.45
CA ARG A 115 11.53 1.03 -25.82
C ARG A 115 10.91 0.15 -26.90
N ALA A 116 11.67 -0.28 -27.90
CA ALA A 116 11.18 -1.16 -28.95
C ALA A 116 10.78 -2.55 -28.40
N VAL A 117 11.55 -3.09 -27.46
CA VAL A 117 11.24 -4.37 -26.80
C VAL A 117 10.00 -4.26 -25.91
N ILE A 118 9.90 -3.22 -25.08
CA ILE A 118 8.74 -2.99 -24.21
C ILE A 118 7.46 -2.77 -25.04
N SER A 119 7.54 -1.99 -26.11
CA SER A 119 6.40 -1.76 -26.99
C SER A 119 5.98 -3.00 -27.79
N ALA A 120 6.92 -3.90 -28.13
CA ALA A 120 6.60 -5.20 -28.73
C ALA A 120 5.87 -6.13 -27.76
N LEU A 121 6.32 -6.17 -26.49
CA LEU A 121 5.69 -6.96 -25.43
C LEU A 121 4.30 -6.45 -25.04
N HIS A 122 4.06 -5.15 -25.14
CA HIS A 122 2.74 -4.55 -24.85
C HIS A 122 1.75 -4.68 -26.03
N ARG A 123 2.21 -5.15 -27.19
CA ARG A 123 1.38 -5.34 -28.40
C ARG A 123 0.91 -6.80 -28.60
N THR A 124 1.40 -7.71 -27.78
CA THR A 124 0.97 -9.12 -27.66
C THR A 124 0.08 -9.30 -26.45
#